data_AF-A0A0B3S850-F1
#
_entry.id   AF-A0A0B3S850-F1
#
_cell.length_a   1.000
_cell.length_b   1.000
_cell.length_c   1.000
_cell.angle_alpha   90.00
_cell.angle_beta   90.00
_cell.angle_gamma   90.00
#
_symmetry.space_group_name_H-M   'P 1'
#
loop_
_entity.id
_entity.type
_entity.pdbx_description
1 polymer ?
#
loop_
_entity_poly.entity_id
_entity_poly.type
_entity_poly.pdbx_seq_one_letter_code
_entity_poly.pdbx_strand_id
1 'polypeptide(L)' 'MARRNGNRGAVAIRPRRRRGDAMRVYDSLPAPLRRWMAGAVLPWSPESCLAIWRRAGGPDEALERLNRAERATLDRAGL' A
#
# COMPACT_ATOMS: atom_id res chain seq x y z
N MET A 1 10.01 -33.93 8.00
CA MET A 1 9.86 -32.49 8.36
C MET A 1 8.52 -31.98 7.84
N ALA A 2 7.70 -31.44 8.74
CA ALA A 2 6.24 -31.26 8.61
C ALA A 2 5.78 -30.28 7.51
N ARG A 3 4.78 -30.68 6.71
CA ARG A 3 4.04 -29.77 5.81
C ARG A 3 2.84 -29.18 6.55
N ARG A 4 3.06 -28.04 7.21
CA ARG A 4 1.98 -27.17 7.70
C ARG A 4 1.33 -26.48 6.49
N ASN A 5 0.26 -27.07 5.96
CA ASN A 5 -0.70 -26.33 5.13
C ASN A 5 -2.09 -26.54 5.73
N GLY A 6 -2.37 -25.77 6.79
CA GLY A 6 -3.58 -25.87 7.60
C GLY A 6 -4.86 -25.54 6.81
N ASN A 7 -5.91 -26.26 7.16
CA ASN A 7 -7.33 -25.87 7.23
C ASN A 7 -8.03 -25.09 6.09
N ARG A 8 -7.47 -24.99 4.88
CA ARG A 8 -8.10 -24.20 3.80
C ARG A 8 -9.20 -24.90 2.99
N GLY A 9 -9.51 -26.17 3.26
CA GLY A 9 -10.49 -26.95 2.50
C GLY A 9 -10.14 -27.05 1.00
N ALA A 10 -10.92 -27.81 0.25
CA ALA A 10 -10.77 -27.89 -1.21
C ALA A 10 -11.57 -26.75 -1.86
N VAL A 11 -10.91 -25.62 -2.14
CA VAL A 11 -11.51 -24.52 -2.89
C VAL A 11 -11.02 -24.53 -4.33
N ALA A 12 -11.94 -24.38 -5.31
CA ALA A 12 -11.61 -24.33 -6.73
C ALA A 12 -10.84 -23.06 -7.15
N ILE A 13 -10.73 -22.08 -6.25
CA ILE A 13 -9.96 -20.86 -6.48
C ILE A 13 -8.48 -21.09 -6.20
N ARG A 14 -7.65 -20.86 -7.22
CA ARG A 14 -6.20 -20.98 -7.10
C ARG A 14 -5.68 -19.88 -6.16
N PRO A 15 -5.04 -20.21 -5.02
CA PRO A 15 -4.51 -19.19 -4.13
C PRO A 15 -3.42 -18.39 -4.85
N ARG A 16 -3.66 -17.09 -5.06
CA ARG A 16 -2.64 -16.16 -5.54
C ARG A 16 -1.70 -15.84 -4.37
N ARG A 17 -0.46 -16.33 -4.45
CA ARG A 17 0.60 -15.92 -3.55
C ARG A 17 0.89 -14.43 -3.82
N ARG A 18 0.53 -13.54 -2.89
CA ARG A 18 0.96 -12.13 -2.96
C ARG A 18 2.49 -12.12 -2.93
N ARG A 19 3.12 -11.56 -3.96
CA ARG A 19 4.56 -11.30 -3.97
C ARG A 19 4.77 -10.06 -3.11
N GLY A 20 5.24 -10.25 -1.87
CA GLY A 20 5.55 -9.16 -0.95
C GLY A 20 4.80 -9.26 0.38
N ASP A 21 5.53 -9.10 1.47
CA ASP A 21 5.00 -8.91 2.80
C ASP A 21 4.46 -7.47 2.92
N ALA A 22 3.25 -7.23 2.43
CA ALA A 22 2.62 -5.89 2.46
C ALA A 22 2.67 -5.25 3.86
N MET A 23 2.56 -6.07 4.91
CA MET A 23 2.64 -5.61 6.30
C MET A 23 4.06 -5.20 6.71
N ARG A 24 5.10 -5.89 6.23
CA ARG A 24 6.50 -5.49 6.48
C ARG A 24 6.84 -4.20 5.75
N VAL A 25 6.36 -4.03 4.52
CA VAL A 25 6.53 -2.79 3.76
C VAL A 25 5.88 -1.64 4.52
N TYR A 26 4.64 -1.83 4.98
CA TYR A 26 3.92 -0.83 5.76
C TYR A 26 4.62 -0.48 7.08
N ASP A 27 5.14 -1.47 7.80
CA ASP A 27 5.84 -1.24 9.06
C ASP A 27 7.16 -0.47 8.87
N SER A 28 7.81 -0.67 7.72
CA SER A 28 9.06 0.03 7.33
C SER A 28 8.84 1.46 6.83
N LEU A 29 7.59 1.94 6.74
CA LEU A 29 7.29 3.28 6.23
C LEU A 29 7.61 4.35 7.29
N PRO A 30 8.10 5.54 6.85
CA PRO A 30 8.28 6.67 7.74
C PRO A 30 6.95 7.11 8.39
N ALA A 31 7.01 7.53 9.66
CA ALA A 31 5.86 7.98 10.43
C ALA A 31 4.95 9.01 9.72
N PRO A 32 5.47 10.08 9.07
CA PRO A 32 4.63 11.01 8.33
C PRO A 32 3.88 10.35 7.16
N LEU A 33 4.52 9.42 6.45
CA LEU A 33 3.88 8.68 5.37
C LEU A 33 2.76 7.76 5.88
N ARG A 34 2.98 7.09 7.02
CA ARG A 34 1.95 6.26 7.67
C ARG A 34 0.75 7.09 8.11
N ARG A 35 0.98 8.28 8.68
CA ARG A 35 -0.09 9.21 9.07
C ARG A 35 -0.93 9.64 7.87
N TRP A 36 -0.28 9.98 6.76
CA TRP A 36 -0.99 10.31 5.52
C TRP A 36 -1.83 9.13 5.03
N MET A 37 -1.27 7.93 4.99
CA MET A 37 -1.98 6.72 4.54
C MET A 37 -3.20 6.39 5.41
N ALA A 38 -3.16 6.71 6.70
CA ALA A 38 -4.29 6.51 7.61
C ALA A 38 -5.46 7.48 7.38
N GLY A 39 -5.21 8.65 6.76
CA GLY A 39 -6.22 9.64 6.40
C GLY A 39 -6.61 9.65 4.92
N ALA A 40 -5.98 8.80 4.10
CA ALA A 40 -6.28 8.68 2.68
C ALA A 40 -7.68 8.09 2.45
N VAL A 41 -8.39 8.58 1.43
CA VAL A 41 -9.76 8.15 1.10
C VAL A 41 -9.75 6.80 0.40
N LEU A 42 -8.69 6.51 -0.37
CA LEU A 42 -8.57 5.28 -1.16
C LEU A 42 -7.64 4.27 -0.46
N PRO A 43 -7.86 2.95 -0.67
CA PRO A 43 -6.97 1.90 -0.17
C PRO A 43 -5.70 1.82 -1.04
N TRP A 44 -4.80 2.77 -0.84
CA TRP A 44 -3.51 2.82 -1.54
C TRP A 44 -2.59 1.66 -1.13
N SER A 45 -1.83 1.13 -2.10
CA SER A 45 -0.78 0.15 -1.82
C SER A 45 0.46 0.84 -1.22
N PRO A 46 1.05 0.29 -0.13
CA PRO A 46 2.17 0.93 0.58
C PRO A 46 3.43 1.06 -0.29
N GLU A 47 3.63 0.16 -1.25
CA GLU A 47 4.74 0.20 -2.20
C GLU A 47 4.67 1.42 -3.13
N SER A 48 3.48 1.75 -3.63
CA SER A 48 3.26 2.91 -4.50
C SER A 48 3.49 4.21 -3.74
N CYS A 49 2.97 4.29 -2.51
CA CYS A 49 3.19 5.46 -1.66
C CYS A 49 4.67 5.66 -1.34
N LEU A 50 5.39 4.58 -1.03
CA LEU A 50 6.83 4.63 -0.78
C LEU A 50 7.62 5.05 -2.03
N ALA A 51 7.23 4.59 -3.21
CA ALA A 51 7.87 4.98 -4.47
C ALA A 51 7.72 6.49 -4.74
N ILE A 52 6.55 7.08 -4.44
CA ILE A 52 6.32 8.52 -4.54
C ILE A 52 7.14 9.27 -3.48
N TRP A 53 7.13 8.77 -2.24
CA TRP A 53 7.90 9.35 -1.13
C TRP A 53 9.40 9.43 -1.42
N ARG A 54 9.99 8.35 -1.94
CA ARG A 54 11.42 8.30 -2.28
C ARG A 54 11.84 9.24 -3.40
N ARG A 55 10.90 9.72 -4.21
CA ARG A 55 11.17 10.66 -5.32
C ARG A 55 11.11 12.12 -4.88
N ALA A 56 10.60 12.41 -3.69
CA ALA A 56 10.54 13.77 -3.18
C ALA A 56 11.84 14.15 -2.47
N GLY A 57 12.19 15.43 -2.52
CA GLY A 57 13.36 15.98 -1.83
C GLY A 57 13.16 16.18 -0.34
N GLY A 58 11.91 16.08 0.15
CA GLY A 58 11.57 16.28 1.55
C GLY A 58 10.19 15.73 1.92
N PRO A 59 9.88 15.63 3.23
CA PRO A 59 8.64 15.06 3.72
C PRO A 59 7.41 15.86 3.29
N ASP A 60 7.48 17.18 3.24
CA ASP A 60 6.37 18.05 2.86
C ASP A 60 6.03 17.90 1.35
N GLU A 61 7.05 18.02 0.50
CA GLU A 61 6.91 17.79 -0.96
C GLU A 61 6.38 16.39 -1.27
N ALA A 62 6.81 15.38 -0.50
CA ALA A 62 6.31 14.01 -0.63
C ALA A 62 4.80 13.92 -0.39
N LEU A 63 4.31 14.56 0.67
CA LEU A 63 2.90 14.60 1.04
C LEU A 63 2.07 15.35 -0.01
N GLU A 64 2.55 16.49 -0.51
CA GLU A 64 1.87 17.22 -1.58
C GLU A 64 1.75 16.38 -2.86
N ARG A 65 2.80 15.63 -3.19
CA ARG A 65 2.82 14.75 -4.36
C ARG A 65 1.85 13.57 -4.21
N LEU A 66 1.76 13.00 -3.00
CA LEU A 66 0.81 11.96 -2.66
C LEU A 66 -0.63 12.48 -2.72
N ASN A 67 -0.91 13.66 -2.18
CA ASN A 67 -2.24 14.29 -2.23
C ASN A 67 -2.67 14.59 -3.68
N ARG A 68 -1.75 15.06 -4.53
CA ARG A 68 -2.02 15.21 -5.97
C ARG A 68 -2.36 13.89 -6.66
N ALA A 69 -1.64 12.82 -6.33
CA ALA A 69 -1.92 11.48 -6.87
C ALA A 69 -3.27 10.95 -6.39
N GLU A 70 -3.63 11.19 -5.12
CA GLU A 70 -4.95 10.86 -4.58
C GLU A 70 -6.06 11.58 -5.33
N ARG A 71 -5.98 12.91 -5.45
CA ARG A 71 -6.97 13.70 -6.19
C ARG A 71 -7.15 13.24 -7.64
N ALA A 72 -6.05 12.98 -8.34
CA ALA A 72 -6.10 12.48 -9.71
C ALA A 72 -6.72 11.07 -9.81
N THR A 73 -6.63 10.27 -8.75
CA THR A 73 -7.20 8.92 -8.72
C THR A 73 -8.68 8.96 -8.36
N LEU A 74 -9.09 9.85 -7.45
CA LEU A 74 -10.49 10.13 -7.12
C LEU A 74 -11.25 10.65 -8.34
N ASP A 75 -10.67 11.61 -9.07
CA ASP A 75 -11.23 12.14 -10.32
C ASP A 75 -11.48 11.02 -11.35
N ARG A 76 -10.50 10.14 -11.55
CA ARG A 76 -10.66 8.96 -12.44
C ARG A 76 -11.67 7.95 -11.94
N ALA A 77 -11.80 7.79 -10.62
CA ALA A 77 -12.77 6.90 -10.01
C ALA A 77 -14.20 7.48 -10.03
N GLY A 78 -14.34 8.79 -10.30
CA GLY A 78 -15.62 9.50 -10.28
C GLY A 78 -16.22 9.64 -8.88
N LEU A 79 -15.37 9.70 -7.85
CA LEU A 79 -15.76 9.88 -6.44
C LEU A 79 -15.63 11.33 -5.97
#